data_AF-A0A973CP76-F1
#
_entry.id   AF-A0A973CP76-F1
#
_cell.length_a   1.000
_cell.length_b   1.000
_cell.length_c   1.000
_cell.angle_alpha   90.00
_cell.angle_beta   90.00
_cell.angle_gamma   90.00
#
_symmetry.space_group_name_H-M   'P 1'
#
loop_
_entity.id
_entity.type
_entity.pdbx_description
1 polymer ?
#
loop_
_entity_poly.entity_id
_entity_poly.type
_entity_poly.pdbx_seq_one_letter_code
_entity_poly.pdbx_strand_id
1 'polypeptide(L)'
;LHFAGVDEDPKVWINGKLVGERHGIKFWNVPWHVEITDAVKLGEKNDIIVQVLDRSHAGGIYKPVTLVHSYEIKNTEDKTPEGMTTLNSNDGKLSFTFKDYAYIRVKGGKQSVQGDVEFKLK
;
A
#
# COMPACT_ATOMS: atom_id res chain seq x y z
N LEU A 1 0.92 3.21 3.65
CA LEU A 1 1.73 4.35 3.18
C LEU A 1 2.79 3.82 2.22
N HIS A 2 2.89 4.37 1.01
CA HIS A 2 3.81 3.93 -0.03
C HIS A 2 4.83 5.03 -0.35
N PHE A 3 6.11 4.69 -0.36
CA PHE A 3 7.20 5.54 -0.79
C PHE A 3 7.82 4.96 -2.06
N ALA A 4 7.78 5.71 -3.16
CA ALA A 4 8.41 5.26 -4.41
C ALA A 4 9.96 5.31 -4.34
N GLY A 5 10.52 6.03 -3.37
CA GLY A 5 11.96 6.09 -3.08
C GLY A 5 12.28 7.00 -1.89
N VAL A 6 13.10 6.49 -0.98
CA VAL A 6 13.67 7.23 0.14
C VAL A 6 15.12 6.82 0.29
N ASP A 7 16.00 7.80 0.27
CA ASP A 7 17.45 7.69 0.36
C ASP A 7 17.87 8.37 1.65
N GLU A 8 18.49 7.78 2.66
CA GLU A 8 18.57 6.38 2.98
C GLU A 8 18.13 6.20 4.45
N ASP A 9 18.01 4.95 4.89
CA ASP A 9 17.62 4.59 6.26
C ASP A 9 16.37 5.28 6.82
N PRO A 10 15.21 5.19 6.15
CA PRO A 10 14.01 5.84 6.64
C PRO A 10 13.44 5.16 7.88
N LYS A 11 12.90 5.99 8.78
CA LYS A 11 12.02 5.60 9.88
C LYS A 11 10.73 6.40 9.81
N VAL A 12 9.60 5.75 10.03
CA VAL A 12 8.27 6.35 9.89
C VAL A 12 7.49 6.19 11.17
N TRP A 13 6.94 7.29 11.67
CA TRP A 13 6.00 7.32 12.78
C TRP A 13 4.65 7.86 12.34
N ILE A 14 3.60 7.32 12.92
CA ILE A 14 2.22 7.83 12.80
C ILE A 14 1.72 8.09 14.21
N ASN A 15 1.31 9.33 14.50
CA ASN A 15 0.81 9.74 15.82
C ASN A 15 1.76 9.34 16.97
N GLY A 16 3.08 9.44 16.75
CA GLY A 16 4.12 9.09 17.72
C GLY A 16 4.50 7.59 17.78
N LYS A 17 3.76 6.70 17.11
CA LYS A 17 4.07 5.25 17.04
C LYS A 17 4.97 4.95 15.85
N LEU A 18 6.12 4.30 16.07
CA LEU A 18 6.98 3.78 15.00
C LEU A 18 6.22 2.67 14.25
N VAL A 19 6.01 2.86 12.94
CA VAL A 19 5.24 1.94 12.09
C VAL A 19 6.12 1.22 11.06
N GLY A 20 7.32 1.72 10.79
CA GLY A 20 8.25 1.06 9.88
C GLY A 20 9.62 1.70 9.91
N GLU A 21 10.63 0.88 9.69
CA GLU A 21 12.01 1.30 9.42
C GLU A 21 12.63 0.42 8.35
N ARG A 22 13.59 0.98 7.62
CA ARG A 22 14.42 0.23 6.67
C ARG A 22 15.85 0.69 6.82
N HIS A 23 16.79 -0.23 6.74
CA HIS A 23 18.22 0.04 6.87
C HIS A 23 19.00 -0.48 5.65
N GLY A 24 20.04 0.25 5.27
CA GLY A 24 20.98 -0.09 4.23
C GLY A 24 20.90 0.84 3.03
N ILE A 25 22.08 1.31 2.63
CA ILE A 25 22.30 2.22 1.50
C ILE A 25 21.73 1.68 0.19
N LYS A 26 21.72 0.36 -0.01
CA LYS A 26 21.29 -0.30 -1.24
C LYS A 26 19.79 -0.16 -1.57
N PHE A 27 18.99 0.35 -0.64
CA PHE A 27 17.54 0.47 -0.81
C PHE A 27 17.07 1.86 -1.21
N TRP A 28 17.99 2.80 -1.46
CA TRP A 28 17.68 4.17 -1.84
C TRP A 28 16.70 4.26 -3.02
N ASN A 29 16.80 3.35 -3.99
CA ASN A 29 15.94 3.30 -5.19
C ASN A 29 14.83 2.25 -5.17
N VAL A 30 14.62 1.59 -4.04
CA VAL A 30 13.65 0.51 -3.92
C VAL A 30 12.35 1.05 -3.30
N PRO A 31 11.19 0.92 -3.97
CA PRO A 31 9.90 1.28 -3.41
C PRO A 31 9.65 0.57 -2.07
N TRP A 32 8.94 1.25 -1.17
CA TRP A 32 8.70 0.76 0.18
C TRP A 32 7.25 0.96 0.59
N HIS A 33 6.70 -0.03 1.29
CA HIS A 33 5.35 0.03 1.84
C HIS A 33 5.43 -0.12 3.35
N VAL A 34 4.74 0.79 4.05
CA VAL A 34 4.58 0.78 5.49
C VAL A 34 3.10 0.61 5.80
N GLU A 35 2.76 -0.45 6.51
CA GLU A 35 1.42 -0.66 7.03
C GLU A 35 1.17 0.31 8.18
N ILE A 36 0.07 1.07 8.11
CA ILE A 36 -0.24 2.13 9.08
C ILE A 36 -1.63 2.01 9.69
N THR A 37 -2.41 1.01 9.29
CA THR A 37 -3.83 0.85 9.68
C THR A 37 -4.02 0.98 11.19
N ASP A 38 -3.20 0.30 11.99
CA ASP A 38 -3.31 0.28 13.45
C ASP A 38 -2.69 1.51 14.16
N ALA A 39 -2.30 2.54 13.41
CA ALA A 39 -1.72 3.75 13.97
C ALA A 39 -2.49 5.02 13.56
N VAL A 40 -3.41 4.91 12.59
CA VAL A 40 -4.24 6.02 12.10
C VAL A 40 -5.48 6.20 12.98
N LYS A 41 -5.85 7.45 13.23
CA LYS A 41 -7.11 7.87 13.85
C LYS A 41 -8.09 8.31 12.77
N LEU A 42 -9.14 7.53 12.55
CA LEU A 42 -10.14 7.83 11.51
C LEU A 42 -10.98 9.04 11.90
N GLY A 43 -11.27 9.93 10.93
CA GLY A 43 -12.04 11.15 11.17
C GLY A 43 -11.28 12.26 11.92
N GLU A 44 -10.01 12.03 12.26
CA GLU A 44 -9.18 12.97 12.99
C GLU A 44 -7.93 13.37 12.20
N LYS A 45 -7.26 14.44 12.64
CA LYS A 45 -5.93 14.79 12.14
C LYS A 45 -4.93 13.72 12.58
N ASN A 46 -4.08 13.31 11.64
CA ASN A 46 -2.99 12.37 11.86
C ASN A 46 -1.65 13.04 11.57
N ASP A 47 -0.68 12.84 12.46
CA ASP A 47 0.69 13.32 12.25
C ASP A 47 1.55 12.17 11.69
N ILE A 48 2.23 12.45 10.58
CA ILE A 48 3.17 11.53 9.93
C ILE A 48 4.56 12.14 10.03
N ILE A 49 5.49 11.40 10.61
CA ILE A 49 6.89 11.82 10.74
C ILE A 49 7.74 10.82 9.96
N VAL A 50 8.64 11.34 9.13
CA VAL A 50 9.64 10.53 8.44
C VAL A 50 11.01 11.09 8.79
N GLN A 51 11.82 10.28 9.48
CA GLN A 51 13.23 10.56 9.68
C GLN A 51 14.02 9.83 8.59
N VAL A 52 15.02 10.49 8.06
CA VAL A 52 15.93 9.93 7.07
C VAL A 52 17.35 10.15 7.58
N LEU A 53 18.15 9.10 7.60
CA LEU A 53 19.55 9.15 7.98
C LEU A 53 20.38 8.90 6.74
N ASP A 54 20.91 9.95 6.14
CA ASP A 54 21.86 9.84 5.03
C ASP A 54 23.30 9.66 5.56
N ARG A 55 24.03 8.73 4.96
CA ARG A 55 25.42 8.38 5.29
C ARG A 55 26.37 8.54 4.11
N SER A 56 25.91 8.78 2.88
CA SER A 56 26.80 8.77 1.72
C SER A 56 26.46 9.73 0.58
N HIS A 57 25.19 10.12 0.37
CA HIS A 57 24.79 10.85 -0.85
C HIS A 57 23.91 12.07 -0.55
N ALA A 58 22.70 12.14 -1.14
CA ALA A 58 21.87 13.33 -1.10
C ALA A 58 20.81 13.25 0.00
N GLY A 59 20.36 12.04 0.32
CA GLY A 59 19.36 11.83 1.34
C GLY A 59 17.95 12.30 0.94
N GLY A 60 17.00 12.08 1.84
CA GLY A 60 15.61 12.51 1.75
C GLY A 60 14.65 11.59 0.98
N ILE A 61 13.40 12.06 0.98
CA ILE A 61 12.30 11.50 0.17
C ILE A 61 12.39 12.16 -1.21
N TYR A 62 13.02 11.51 -2.17
CA TYR A 62 13.29 12.09 -3.49
C TYR A 62 12.33 11.59 -4.59
N LYS A 63 11.38 10.71 -4.24
CA LYS A 63 10.31 10.22 -5.12
C LYS A 63 8.94 10.34 -4.44
N PRO A 64 7.83 10.25 -5.21
CA PRO A 64 6.48 10.42 -4.67
C PRO A 64 6.14 9.51 -3.49
N VAL A 65 5.27 10.02 -2.62
CA VAL A 65 4.66 9.29 -1.50
C VAL A 65 3.16 9.25 -1.74
N THR A 66 2.55 8.07 -1.63
CA THR A 66 1.11 7.88 -1.81
C THR A 66 0.49 7.19 -0.61
N LEU A 67 -0.73 7.61 -0.27
CA LEU A 67 -1.58 6.87 0.64
C LEU A 67 -2.33 5.82 -0.17
N VAL A 68 -2.24 4.57 0.26
CA VAL A 68 -2.89 3.44 -0.40
C VAL A 68 -3.91 2.88 0.57
N HIS A 69 -5.16 2.79 0.11
CA HIS A 69 -6.22 2.10 0.81
C HIS A 69 -6.38 0.71 0.17
N SER A 70 -6.27 -0.34 0.98
CA SER A 70 -6.46 -1.71 0.53
C SER A 70 -7.66 -2.33 1.23
N TYR A 71 -8.43 -3.11 0.48
CA TYR A 71 -9.56 -3.85 1.02
C TYR A 71 -9.22 -5.34 1.02
N GLU A 72 -9.46 -6.00 2.16
CA GLU A 72 -9.45 -7.45 2.23
C GLU A 72 -10.84 -7.96 1.85
N ILE A 73 -10.91 -8.81 0.84
CA ILE A 73 -12.15 -9.46 0.41
C ILE A 73 -12.17 -10.82 1.09
N LYS A 74 -13.11 -11.04 2.01
CA LYS A 74 -13.22 -12.30 2.76
C LYS A 74 -14.27 -13.22 2.13
N ASN A 75 -15.30 -12.65 1.52
CA ASN A 75 -16.30 -13.38 0.74
C ASN A 75 -16.65 -12.64 -0.57
N THR A 76 -17.08 -13.40 -1.59
CA THR A 76 -17.53 -12.88 -2.89
C THR A 76 -18.78 -11.99 -2.82
N GLU A 77 -19.45 -11.95 -1.66
CA GLU A 77 -20.64 -11.15 -1.37
C GLU A 77 -20.35 -9.91 -0.51
N ASP A 78 -19.11 -9.71 -0.06
CA ASP A 78 -18.76 -8.54 0.73
C ASP A 78 -19.01 -7.28 -0.11
N LYS A 79 -19.90 -6.41 0.37
CA LYS A 79 -20.16 -5.12 -0.27
C LYS A 79 -18.87 -4.32 -0.25
N THR A 80 -18.29 -4.12 -1.42
CA THR A 80 -17.16 -3.25 -1.54
C THR A 80 -17.59 -1.80 -1.25
N PRO A 81 -16.71 -0.98 -0.67
CA PRO A 81 -16.99 0.44 -0.38
C PRO A 81 -17.45 1.22 -1.61
N GLU A 82 -18.12 2.35 -1.38
CA GLU A 82 -18.65 3.21 -2.43
C GLU A 82 -17.63 3.46 -3.56
N GLY A 83 -18.01 3.07 -4.78
CA GLY A 83 -17.16 3.21 -5.97
C GLY A 83 -16.42 1.93 -6.41
N MET A 84 -16.55 0.83 -5.67
CA MET A 84 -16.13 -0.50 -6.12
C MET A 84 -17.37 -1.34 -6.48
N THR A 85 -17.32 -2.03 -7.63
CA THR A 85 -18.36 -2.97 -8.05
C THR A 85 -17.76 -4.37 -8.07
N THR A 86 -18.34 -5.32 -7.35
CA THR A 86 -18.07 -6.75 -7.53
C THR A 86 -18.85 -7.28 -8.74
N LEU A 87 -18.18 -8.04 -9.61
CA LEU A 87 -18.83 -8.89 -10.61
C LEU A 87 -18.74 -10.34 -10.14
N ASN A 88 -19.89 -11.01 -10.14
CA ASN A 88 -20.09 -12.38 -9.66
C ASN A 88 -19.09 -13.38 -10.25
N SER A 89 -18.57 -14.25 -9.38
CA SER A 89 -17.53 -15.25 -9.63
C SER A 89 -17.98 -16.52 -10.36
N ASN A 90 -19.01 -16.45 -11.22
CA ASN A 90 -19.62 -17.64 -11.81
C ASN A 90 -18.73 -18.36 -12.85
N ASP A 91 -17.59 -17.77 -13.22
CA ASP A 91 -16.63 -18.30 -14.20
C ASP A 91 -15.21 -18.50 -13.61
N GLY A 92 -15.05 -18.35 -12.29
CA GLY A 92 -13.74 -18.43 -11.63
C GLY A 92 -12.85 -17.21 -11.83
N LYS A 93 -13.36 -16.11 -12.42
CA LYS A 93 -12.65 -14.84 -12.54
C LYS A 93 -13.11 -13.84 -11.48
N LEU A 94 -12.14 -13.16 -10.87
CA LEU A 94 -12.38 -12.02 -9.99
C LEU A 94 -12.00 -10.76 -10.76
N SER A 95 -13.00 -9.96 -11.11
CA SER A 95 -12.82 -8.69 -11.83
C SER A 95 -13.12 -7.53 -10.89
N PHE A 96 -12.19 -6.57 -10.83
CA PHE A 96 -12.32 -5.37 -10.02
C PHE A 96 -12.19 -4.13 -10.90
N THR A 97 -13.05 -3.15 -10.68
CA THR A 97 -12.89 -1.81 -11.27
C THR A 97 -12.60 -0.83 -10.14
N PHE A 98 -11.50 -0.09 -10.28
CA PHE A 98 -11.10 0.93 -9.33
C PHE A 98 -11.18 2.29 -10.01
N LYS A 99 -11.58 3.32 -9.26
CA LYS A 99 -11.66 4.70 -9.78
C LYS A 99 -10.28 5.34 -9.89
N ASP A 100 -9.39 5.03 -8.96
CA ASP A 100 -8.06 5.66 -8.85
C ASP A 100 -6.94 4.60 -8.92
N TYR A 101 -6.56 4.04 -7.77
CA TYR A 101 -5.55 2.99 -7.66
C TYR A 101 -5.95 1.99 -6.58
N ALA A 102 -5.62 0.71 -6.78
CA ALA A 102 -5.77 -0.29 -5.74
C ALA A 102 -4.58 -1.23 -5.67
N TYR A 103 -4.24 -1.61 -4.45
CA TYR A 103 -3.34 -2.71 -4.16
C TYR A 103 -4.19 -3.91 -3.74
N ILE A 104 -4.14 -4.98 -4.53
CA ILE A 104 -4.76 -6.25 -4.19
C ILE A 104 -3.70 -7.11 -3.49
N ARG A 105 -3.93 -7.47 -2.23
CA ARG A 105 -3.08 -8.42 -1.50
C ARG A 105 -3.80 -9.76 -1.39
N VAL A 106 -3.33 -10.76 -2.13
CA VAL A 106 -3.82 -12.14 -2.01
C VAL A 106 -2.98 -12.85 -0.95
N LYS A 107 -3.60 -13.32 0.15
CA LYS A 107 -2.94 -14.14 1.19
C LYS A 107 -3.43 -15.59 1.11
N GLY A 108 -2.53 -16.52 0.78
CA GLY A 108 -2.79 -17.97 0.83
C GLY A 108 -1.76 -18.77 0.02
N GLY A 109 -1.17 -19.82 0.62
CA GLY A 109 -0.06 -20.59 0.05
C GLY A 109 -0.41 -21.38 -1.22
N LYS A 110 0.62 -21.74 -2.01
CA LYS A 110 0.58 -22.59 -3.23
C LYS A 110 -0.79 -22.66 -3.92
N GLN A 111 -1.36 -21.52 -4.28
CA GLN A 111 -2.42 -21.46 -5.28
C GLN A 111 -2.11 -20.29 -6.19
N SER A 112 -1.68 -20.62 -7.40
CA SER A 112 -1.67 -19.71 -8.53
C SER A 112 -3.12 -19.32 -8.80
N VAL A 113 -3.47 -18.06 -8.61
CA VAL A 113 -4.64 -17.50 -9.31
C VAL A 113 -4.21 -17.39 -10.76
N GLN A 114 -4.49 -18.43 -11.54
CA GLN A 114 -4.40 -18.38 -12.99
C GLN A 114 -5.68 -17.72 -13.48
N GLY A 115 -5.69 -16.39 -13.49
CA GLY A 115 -6.81 -15.59 -13.97
C GLY A 115 -6.31 -14.24 -14.47
N ASP A 116 -6.84 -13.80 -15.60
CA ASP A 116 -6.53 -12.50 -16.17
C ASP A 116 -7.06 -11.40 -15.23
N VAL A 117 -6.17 -10.64 -14.61
CA VAL A 117 -6.55 -9.42 -13.90
C VAL A 117 -6.63 -8.30 -14.95
N GLU A 118 -7.83 -8.01 -15.43
CA GLU A 118 -8.06 -6.91 -16.37
C GLU A 118 -8.26 -5.60 -15.59
N PHE A 119 -7.27 -4.70 -15.64
CA PHE A 119 -7.40 -3.36 -15.08
C PHE A 119 -8.09 -2.46 -16.12
N LYS A 120 -9.35 -2.10 -15.90
CA LYS A 120 -10.01 -1.04 -16.66
C LYS A 120 -9.98 0.26 -15.86
N LEU A 121 -9.08 1.16 -16.27
CA LEU A 121 -9.10 2.56 -15.85
C LEU A 121 -10.12 3.31 -16.71
N LYS A 122 -10.93 4.19 -16.10
CA LYS A 122 -11.83 5.09 -16.83
C LYS A 122 -11.12 6.35 -17.27
#